data_AF-A0A7J0AHB8-F1
#
_entry.id   AF-A0A7J0AHB8-F1
#
_cell.length_a   1.000
_cell.length_b   1.000
_cell.length_c   1.000
_cell.angle_alpha   90.00
_cell.angle_beta   90.00
_cell.angle_gamma   90.00
#
_symmetry.space_group_name_H-M   'P 1'
#
loop_
_entity.id
_entity.type
_entity.pdbx_description
1 polymer ?
#
loop_
_entity_poly.entity_id
_entity_poly.type
_entity_poly.pdbx_seq_one_letter_code
_entity_poly.pdbx_strand_id
1 'polypeptide(L)'
;MSTTEEKINAIRDAINVDIEHHSNLAEVAFVNLEKMNISSKEYKDANLQFGLNNYIAGYLRKIKEITIDSEESLKRIESRIRFHAYQQRTKGELADKQVISVAQATVAVLLEEYVQKFF
;
A
#
# COMPACT_ATOMS: atom_id res chain seq x y z
N MET A 1 -24.56 4.56 -17.06
CA MET A 1 -23.39 3.66 -17.15
C MET A 1 -22.17 4.50 -16.90
N SER A 2 -21.31 4.09 -15.96
CA SER A 2 -20.06 4.81 -15.73
C SER A 2 -19.11 4.59 -16.92
N THR A 3 -18.44 5.65 -17.37
CA THR A 3 -17.46 5.55 -18.45
C THR A 3 -16.21 4.79 -17.98
N THR A 4 -15.44 4.21 -18.91
CA THR A 4 -14.15 3.58 -18.60
C THR A 4 -13.24 4.54 -17.84
N GLU A 5 -13.26 5.82 -18.19
CA GLU A 5 -12.44 6.87 -17.59
C GLU A 5 -12.86 7.17 -16.15
N GLU A 6 -14.16 7.30 -15.88
CA GLU A 6 -14.69 7.45 -14.50
C GLU A 6 -14.28 6.28 -13.60
N LYS A 7 -14.34 5.05 -14.14
CA LYS A 7 -13.94 3.85 -13.39
C LYS A 7 -12.45 3.83 -13.07
N ILE A 8 -11.61 4.22 -14.03
CA ILE A 8 -10.15 4.35 -13.82
C ILE A 8 -9.86 5.45 -12.78
N ASN A 9 -10.56 6.59 -12.86
CA ASN A 9 -10.42 7.67 -11.88
C ASN A 9 -10.83 7.20 -10.47
N ALA A 10 -11.93 6.46 -10.33
CA ALA A 10 -12.35 5.91 -9.04
C ALA A 10 -11.32 4.93 -8.44
N ILE A 11 -10.67 4.12 -9.26
CA ILE A 11 -9.56 3.25 -8.82
C ILE A 11 -8.37 4.11 -8.39
N ARG A 12 -8.01 5.13 -9.18
CA ARG A 12 -6.92 6.07 -8.87
C ARG A 12 -7.14 6.74 -7.52
N ASP A 13 -8.34 7.22 -7.27
CA ASP A 13 -8.70 7.92 -6.05
C ASP A 13 -8.65 7.00 -4.83
N ALA A 14 -9.14 5.77 -4.96
CA ALA A 14 -9.03 4.78 -3.88
C ALA A 14 -7.56 4.50 -3.52
N ILE A 15 -6.69 4.30 -4.52
CA ILE A 15 -5.26 4.09 -4.28
C ILE A 15 -4.62 5.33 -3.64
N ASN A 16 -5.00 6.54 -4.08
CA ASN A 16 -4.48 7.78 -3.50
C ASN A 16 -4.87 7.95 -2.03
N VAL A 17 -6.10 7.60 -1.65
CA VAL A 17 -6.56 7.64 -0.26
C VAL A 17 -5.70 6.74 0.62
N ASP A 18 -5.41 5.51 0.19
CA ASP A 18 -4.57 4.59 0.97
C ASP A 18 -3.10 5.02 0.99
N ILE A 19 -2.57 5.57 -0.10
CA ILE A 19 -1.24 6.19 -0.11
C ILE A 19 -1.16 7.31 0.91
N GLU A 20 -2.13 8.22 0.94
CA GLU A 20 -2.17 9.35 1.88
C GLU A 20 -2.29 8.86 3.32
N HIS A 21 -3.20 7.91 3.58
CA HIS A 21 -3.36 7.29 4.89
C HIS A 21 -2.04 6.72 5.43
N HIS A 22 -1.36 5.89 4.65
CA HIS A 22 -0.09 5.30 5.07
C HIS A 22 1.04 6.33 5.14
N SER A 23 1.04 7.35 4.27
CA SER A 23 2.02 8.45 4.37
C SER A 23 1.87 9.22 5.69
N ASN A 24 0.64 9.53 6.08
CA ASN A 24 0.33 10.22 7.32
C ASN A 24 0.70 9.37 8.54
N LEU A 25 0.45 8.06 8.51
CA LEU A 25 0.89 7.16 9.58
C LEU A 25 2.42 7.10 9.71
N ALA A 26 3.15 7.11 8.58
CA ALA A 26 4.60 7.20 8.60
C ALA A 26 5.07 8.53 9.20
N GLU A 27 4.44 9.65 8.85
CA GLU A 27 4.77 10.97 9.41
C GLU A 27 4.53 11.02 10.92
N VAL A 28 3.38 10.53 11.39
CA VAL A 28 3.08 10.42 12.83
C VAL A 28 4.11 9.54 13.55
N ALA A 29 4.52 8.43 12.93
CA ALA A 29 5.58 7.58 13.48
C ALA A 29 6.92 8.32 13.55
N PHE A 30 7.26 9.14 12.54
CA PHE A 30 8.47 9.96 12.54
C PHE A 30 8.46 11.02 13.64
N VAL A 31 7.35 11.74 13.81
CA VAL A 31 7.18 12.71 14.91
C VAL A 31 7.38 12.04 16.27
N ASN A 32 6.95 10.78 16.42
CA ASN A 32 7.23 10.03 17.64
C ASN A 32 8.72 9.79 17.84
N LEU A 33 9.49 9.44 16.80
CA LEU A 33 10.94 9.25 16.88
C LEU A 33 11.70 10.49 17.35
N GLU A 34 11.15 11.68 17.11
CA GLU A 34 11.76 12.96 17.49
C GLU A 34 11.50 13.38 18.95
N LYS A 35 10.73 12.60 19.71
CA LYS A 35 10.46 12.88 21.13
C LYS A 35 11.74 12.81 21.97
N MET A 36 12.03 13.88 22.71
CA MET A 36 13.24 13.99 23.54
C MET A 36 13.39 12.92 24.65
N ASN A 37 12.27 12.45 25.21
CA ASN A 37 12.26 11.47 26.31
C ASN A 37 11.67 10.11 25.89
N ILE A 38 11.87 9.71 24.64
CA ILE A 38 11.35 8.43 24.14
C ILE A 38 12.07 7.23 24.76
N SER A 39 11.32 6.23 25.22
CA SER A 39 11.92 4.98 25.68
C SER A 39 12.41 4.12 24.51
N SER A 40 13.36 3.21 24.75
CA SER A 40 13.86 2.30 23.70
C SER A 40 12.76 1.46 23.07
N LYS A 41 11.71 1.10 23.83
CA LYS A 41 10.56 0.36 23.32
C LYS A 41 9.72 1.21 22.37
N GLU A 42 9.37 2.43 22.78
CA GLU A 42 8.61 3.37 21.94
C GLU A 42 9.39 3.74 20.67
N TYR A 43 10.71 3.93 20.78
CA TYR A 43 11.57 4.22 19.63
C TYR A 43 11.59 3.05 18.64
N LYS A 44 11.67 1.81 19.14
CA LYS A 44 11.58 0.62 18.30
C LYS A 44 10.22 0.54 17.61
N ASP A 45 9.13 0.68 18.36
CA ASP A 45 7.77 0.58 17.82
C ASP A 45 7.49 1.67 16.78
N ALA A 46 7.94 2.90 17.01
CA ALA A 46 7.86 3.99 16.05
C ALA A 46 8.67 3.72 14.77
N ASN A 47 9.87 3.15 14.87
CA ASN A 47 10.65 2.74 13.69
C ASN A 47 9.92 1.65 12.89
N LEU A 48 9.30 0.69 13.57
CA LEU A 48 8.53 -0.36 12.90
C LEU A 48 7.36 0.25 12.11
N GLN A 49 6.60 1.15 12.73
CA GLN A 49 5.50 1.85 12.07
C GLN A 49 5.98 2.73 10.91
N PHE A 50 7.08 3.45 11.09
CA PHE A 50 7.66 4.28 10.04
C PHE A 50 8.08 3.44 8.83
N GLY A 51 8.81 2.34 9.04
CA GLY A 51 9.26 1.45 7.97
C GLY A 51 8.10 0.75 7.26
N LEU A 52 7.14 0.21 8.02
CA LEU A 52 5.96 -0.48 7.50
C LEU A 52 5.14 0.44 6.58
N ASN A 53 4.81 1.64 7.06
CA ASN A 53 3.94 2.54 6.33
C ASN A 53 4.61 3.16 5.10
N ASN A 54 5.92 3.44 5.17
CA ASN A 54 6.69 3.85 3.99
C ASN A 54 6.74 2.76 2.92
N TYR A 55 6.91 1.49 3.31
CA TYR A 55 6.88 0.39 2.37
C TYR A 55 5.53 0.31 1.65
N ILE A 56 4.42 0.33 2.41
CA ILE A 56 3.07 0.22 1.85
C ILE A 56 2.79 1.38 0.90
N ALA A 57 2.97 2.63 1.35
CA ALA A 57 2.73 3.81 0.53
C ALA A 57 3.63 3.82 -0.72
N GLY A 58 4.91 3.47 -0.57
CA GLY A 58 5.86 3.37 -1.68
C GLY A 58 5.44 2.33 -2.73
N TYR A 59 4.99 1.15 -2.29
CA TYR A 59 4.55 0.09 -3.18
C TYR A 59 3.28 0.49 -3.94
N LEU A 60 2.27 1.03 -3.24
CA LEU A 60 1.03 1.50 -3.84
C LEU A 60 1.26 2.60 -4.87
N ARG A 61 2.16 3.57 -4.57
CA ARG A 61 2.58 4.59 -5.55
C ARG A 61 3.15 3.95 -6.80
N LYS A 62 4.02 2.96 -6.65
CA LYS A 62 4.64 2.31 -7.81
C LYS A 62 3.63 1.54 -8.64
N ILE A 63 2.69 0.83 -8.00
CA ILE A 63 1.61 0.14 -8.72
C ILE A 63 0.74 1.15 -9.46
N LYS A 64 0.32 2.24 -8.82
CA LYS A 64 -0.47 3.28 -9.48
C LYS A 64 0.23 3.81 -10.73
N GLU A 65 1.52 4.15 -10.61
CA GLU A 65 2.36 4.66 -11.69
C GLU A 65 2.43 3.70 -12.88
N ILE A 66 2.70 2.41 -12.63
CA ILE A 66 2.91 1.41 -13.70
C ILE A 66 1.61 0.78 -14.24
N THR A 67 0.45 1.19 -13.74
CA THR A 67 -0.86 0.64 -14.12
C THR A 67 -1.84 1.73 -14.52
N ILE A 68 -2.31 2.49 -13.54
CA ILE A 68 -3.38 3.50 -13.67
C ILE A 68 -2.90 4.73 -14.44
N ASP A 69 -1.67 5.18 -14.15
CA ASP A 69 -1.14 6.41 -14.74
C ASP A 69 -0.45 6.15 -16.10
N SER A 70 -0.25 4.88 -16.47
CA SER A 70 0.31 4.45 -17.76
C SER A 70 -0.74 4.24 -18.87
N GLU A 71 -1.95 4.79 -18.70
CA GLU A 71 -3.06 4.73 -19.67
C GLU A 71 -3.43 3.29 -20.12
N GLU A 72 -3.30 2.32 -19.21
CA GLU A 72 -3.64 0.94 -19.53
C GLU A 72 -5.16 0.73 -19.63
N SER A 73 -5.58 -0.20 -20.51
CA SER A 73 -6.96 -0.67 -20.52
C SER A 73 -7.36 -1.24 -19.15
N LEU A 74 -8.62 -1.11 -18.74
CA LEU A 74 -9.18 -1.68 -17.51
C LEU A 74 -8.78 -3.15 -17.26
N LYS A 75 -8.78 -3.98 -18.31
CA LYS A 75 -8.38 -5.40 -18.21
C LYS A 75 -6.91 -5.59 -17.82
N ARG A 76 -6.01 -4.73 -18.32
CA ARG A 76 -4.58 -4.76 -17.98
C ARG A 76 -4.35 -4.25 -16.56
N ILE A 77 -5.04 -3.17 -16.17
CA ILE A 77 -5.06 -2.66 -14.80
C ILE A 77 -5.44 -3.79 -13.82
N GLU A 78 -6.58 -4.44 -14.05
CA GLU A 78 -7.04 -5.56 -13.22
C GLU A 78 -5.99 -6.67 -13.12
N SER A 79 -5.48 -7.12 -14.27
CA SER A 79 -4.51 -8.20 -14.34
C SER A 79 -3.24 -7.88 -13.56
N ARG A 80 -2.75 -6.63 -13.63
CA ARG A 80 -1.56 -6.21 -12.89
C ARG A 80 -1.83 -6.10 -11.40
N ILE A 81 -2.96 -5.53 -10.98
CA ILE A 81 -3.33 -5.47 -9.56
C ILE A 81 -3.42 -6.88 -8.97
N ARG A 82 -4.12 -7.81 -9.65
CA ARG A 82 -4.21 -9.22 -9.24
C ARG A 82 -2.83 -9.89 -9.18
N PHE A 83 -1.97 -9.64 -10.16
CA PHE A 83 -0.61 -10.18 -10.18
C PHE A 83 0.19 -9.72 -8.96
N HIS A 84 0.16 -8.43 -8.64
CA HIS A 84 0.90 -7.89 -7.50
C HIS A 84 0.33 -8.33 -6.15
N ALA A 85 -0.99 -8.43 -6.02
CA ALA A 85 -1.63 -9.02 -4.84
C ALA A 85 -1.13 -10.46 -4.60
N TYR A 86 -1.12 -11.28 -5.64
CA TYR A 86 -0.63 -12.66 -5.58
C TYR A 86 0.87 -12.72 -5.24
N GLN A 87 1.71 -11.89 -5.85
CA GLN A 87 3.14 -11.86 -5.58
C GLN A 87 3.42 -11.52 -4.11
N GLN A 88 2.74 -10.50 -3.58
CA GLN A 88 2.92 -10.11 -2.18
C GLN A 88 2.46 -11.18 -1.20
N ARG A 89 1.40 -11.93 -1.53
CA ARG A 89 0.94 -13.06 -0.72
C ARG A 89 1.85 -14.28 -0.77
N THR A 90 2.38 -14.60 -1.94
CA THR A 90 2.98 -15.93 -2.20
C THR A 90 4.49 -15.94 -2.28
N LYS A 91 5.11 -14.78 -2.54
CA LYS A 91 6.58 -14.64 -2.53
C LYS A 91 7.09 -13.97 -1.27
N GLY A 92 6.23 -13.28 -0.52
CA GLY A 92 6.54 -12.87 0.84
C GLY A 92 6.53 -14.08 1.77
N GLU A 93 7.54 -14.24 2.62
CA GLU A 93 7.52 -15.23 3.70
C GLU A 93 6.64 -14.71 4.85
N LEU A 94 5.32 -14.72 4.66
CA LEU A 94 4.37 -14.11 5.60
C LEU A 94 4.42 -14.71 7.03
N ALA A 95 4.99 -15.91 7.17
CA ALA A 95 5.09 -16.65 8.42
C ALA A 95 6.29 -16.26 9.30
N ASP A 96 7.27 -15.52 8.77
CA ASP A 96 8.49 -15.17 9.50
C ASP A 96 8.30 -14.09 10.57
N LYS A 97 7.09 -13.52 10.65
CA LYS A 97 6.65 -12.44 11.58
C LYS A 97 7.53 -11.19 11.51
N GLN A 98 8.25 -10.99 10.42
CA GLN A 98 9.00 -9.77 10.20
C GLN A 98 8.09 -8.61 9.79
N VAL A 99 8.54 -7.39 10.03
CA VAL A 99 7.78 -6.18 9.69
C VAL A 99 7.53 -6.06 8.19
N ILE A 100 8.50 -6.51 7.38
CA ILE A 100 8.33 -6.56 5.93
C ILE A 100 7.17 -7.47 5.53
N SER A 101 7.06 -8.64 6.16
CA SER A 101 5.99 -9.61 5.91
C SER A 101 4.61 -9.07 6.27
N VAL A 102 4.50 -8.29 7.35
CA VAL A 102 3.26 -7.58 7.68
C VAL A 102 2.93 -6.55 6.60
N ALA A 103 3.92 -5.76 6.17
CA ALA A 103 3.71 -4.75 5.13
C ALA A 103 3.30 -5.37 3.78
N GLN A 104 3.89 -6.51 3.41
CA GLN A 104 3.52 -7.29 2.22
C GLN A 104 2.08 -7.82 2.32
N ALA A 105 1.69 -8.36 3.48
CA ALA A 105 0.32 -8.81 3.71
C ALA A 105 -0.68 -7.67 3.57
N THR A 106 -0.39 -6.49 4.14
CA THR A 106 -1.26 -5.31 4.02
C THR A 106 -1.41 -4.88 2.56
N VAL A 107 -0.30 -4.78 1.81
CA VAL A 107 -0.36 -4.45 0.38
C VAL A 107 -1.22 -5.47 -0.38
N ALA A 108 -1.06 -6.76 -0.11
CA ALA A 108 -1.85 -7.78 -0.78
C ALA A 108 -3.36 -7.61 -0.51
N VAL A 109 -3.74 -7.36 0.75
CA VAL A 109 -5.14 -7.11 1.14
C VAL A 109 -5.71 -5.90 0.40
N LEU A 110 -5.01 -4.76 0.42
CA LEU A 110 -5.49 -3.54 -0.26
C LEU A 110 -5.68 -3.77 -1.77
N LEU A 111 -4.73 -4.44 -2.42
CA LEU A 111 -4.84 -4.74 -3.85
C LEU A 111 -6.01 -5.69 -4.15
N GLU A 112 -6.28 -6.67 -3.30
CA GLU A 112 -7.45 -7.55 -3.43
C GLU A 112 -8.77 -6.81 -3.22
N GLU A 113 -8.81 -5.87 -2.28
CA GLU A 113 -9.98 -5.02 -2.04
C GLU A 113 -10.28 -4.13 -3.25
N TYR A 114 -9.27 -3.56 -3.90
CA TYR A 114 -9.48 -2.82 -5.15
C TYR A 114 -10.05 -3.72 -6.24
N VAL A 115 -9.56 -4.95 -6.35
CA VAL A 115 -10.09 -5.92 -7.31
C VAL A 115 -11.56 -6.19 -7.01
N GLN A 116 -11.92 -6.53 -5.78
CA GLN A 116 -13.31 -6.82 -5.41
C GLN A 116 -14.25 -5.62 -5.57
N LYS A 117 -13.76 -4.41 -5.27
CA LYS A 117 -14.55 -3.18 -5.32
C LYS A 117 -14.80 -2.71 -6.75
N PHE A 118 -13.84 -2.93 -7.65
CA PHE A 118 -13.87 -2.32 -8.98
C PHE A 118 -13.97 -3.33 -10.13
N PHE A 119 -13.73 -4.63 -9.97
CA PHE A 119 -13.72 -5.59 -11.08
C PHE A 119 -14.60 -6.81 -10.82
#